data_AF-A0A4Q4XCU5-F1
#
_entry.id   AF-A0A4Q4XCU5-F1
#
_cell.length_a   1.000
_cell.length_b   1.000
_cell.length_c   1.000
_cell.angle_alpha   90.00
_cell.angle_beta   90.00
_cell.angle_gamma   90.00
#
_symmetry.space_group_name_H-M   'P 1'
#
loop_
_entity.id
_entity.type
_entity.pdbx_description
1 polymer ?
#
loop_
_entity_poly.entity_id
_entity_poly.type
_entity_poly.pdbx_seq_one_letter_code
_entity_poly.pdbx_strand_id
1 'polypeptide(L)'
;MSVLLTKCVCAFTAKQLSLLHSGEIWSTPATHYYGDALNLLIQHLNSSPGSPPDDALTANMLLSSYEMLEAHSHEHQRHLHGALALIRMQGIDAQSGRMDRANFWIYVRHEITIALENETPLQFSPKEWNCEWREGEVDEDILGNQLVWLVARAIDLIYAPTPNPSLNNELRDIHLEAAAWFDSLPMFFQGVKYGPPDDLGFKKSYFAVPTAG
;
A
#
# COMPACT_ATOMS: atom_id res chain seq x y z
N MET A 1 -20.82 -8.96 -3.40
CA MET A 1 -19.56 -9.36 -2.72
C MET A 1 -19.56 -10.86 -2.60
N SER A 2 -18.51 -11.55 -3.08
CA SER A 2 -18.43 -13.01 -3.04
C SER A 2 -18.27 -13.55 -1.61
N VAL A 3 -18.52 -14.85 -1.42
CA VAL A 3 -18.27 -15.53 -0.13
C VAL A 3 -16.80 -15.41 0.27
N LEU A 4 -15.89 -15.56 -0.69
CA LEU A 4 -14.45 -15.39 -0.48
C LEU A 4 -14.12 -14.01 0.09
N LEU A 5 -14.55 -12.92 -0.58
CA LEU A 5 -14.28 -11.57 -0.10
C LEU A 5 -14.91 -11.28 1.25
N THR A 6 -16.12 -11.80 1.50
CA THR A 6 -16.78 -11.66 2.80
C THR A 6 -15.92 -12.26 3.90
N LYS A 7 -15.36 -13.46 3.67
CA LYS A 7 -14.46 -14.11 4.64
C LYS A 7 -13.15 -13.34 4.81
N CYS A 8 -12.54 -12.85 3.73
CA CYS A 8 -11.35 -12.00 3.81
C CYS A 8 -11.59 -10.73 4.63
N VAL A 9 -12.71 -10.03 4.39
CA VAL A 9 -13.07 -8.82 5.15
C VAL A 9 -13.28 -9.16 6.63
N CYS A 10 -14.04 -10.21 6.94
CA CYS A 10 -14.23 -10.64 8.33
C CYS A 10 -12.91 -10.98 9.03
N ALA A 11 -12.01 -11.69 8.35
CA ALA A 11 -10.68 -12.02 8.87
C ALA A 11 -9.88 -10.76 9.19
N PHE A 12 -9.74 -9.86 8.21
CA PHE A 12 -8.95 -8.64 8.34
C PHE A 12 -9.53 -7.68 9.39
N THR A 13 -10.85 -7.49 9.40
CA THR A 13 -11.52 -6.65 10.41
C THR A 13 -11.39 -7.24 11.81
N ALA A 14 -11.61 -8.55 11.98
CA ALA A 14 -11.44 -9.18 13.29
C ALA A 14 -9.99 -9.07 13.78
N LYS A 15 -9.00 -9.19 12.89
CA LYS A 15 -7.59 -8.97 13.24
C LYS A 15 -7.32 -7.53 13.70
N GLN A 16 -7.81 -6.54 12.96
CA GLN A 16 -7.67 -5.13 13.37
C GLN A 16 -8.31 -4.88 14.75
N LEU A 17 -9.49 -5.42 14.99
CA LEU A 17 -10.16 -5.33 16.29
C LEU A 17 -9.39 -6.06 17.40
N SER A 18 -8.71 -7.16 17.09
CA SER A 18 -7.93 -7.90 18.08
C SER A 18 -6.68 -7.14 18.55
N LEU A 19 -6.22 -6.15 17.79
CA LEU A 19 -5.09 -5.28 18.17
C LEU A 19 -5.49 -4.14 19.12
N LEU A 20 -6.80 -3.90 19.30
CA LEU A 20 -7.29 -2.88 20.23
C LEU A 20 -7.20 -3.35 21.68
N HIS A 21 -7.26 -2.39 22.62
CA HIS A 21 -7.34 -2.71 24.03
C HIS A 21 -8.58 -3.59 24.31
N SER A 22 -8.36 -4.73 25.00
CA SER A 22 -9.40 -5.76 25.25
C SER A 22 -9.95 -6.45 23.99
N GLY A 23 -9.19 -6.45 22.89
CA GLY A 23 -9.57 -7.06 21.61
C GLY A 23 -9.46 -8.59 21.52
N GLU A 24 -8.99 -9.28 22.56
CA GLU A 24 -8.64 -10.72 22.55
C GLU A 24 -9.77 -11.63 22.05
N ILE A 25 -11.04 -11.24 22.27
CA ILE A 25 -12.21 -11.99 21.80
C ILE A 25 -12.27 -12.15 20.27
N TRP A 26 -11.57 -11.28 19.53
CA TRP A 26 -11.55 -11.27 18.08
C TRP A 26 -10.45 -12.14 17.46
N SER A 27 -9.47 -12.60 18.26
CA SER A 27 -8.36 -13.42 17.75
C SER A 27 -8.82 -14.74 17.14
N THR A 28 -9.70 -15.48 17.84
CA THR A 28 -10.23 -16.76 17.33
C THR A 28 -11.08 -16.57 16.06
N PRO A 29 -12.04 -15.64 16.01
CA PRO A 29 -12.73 -15.32 14.75
C PRO A 29 -11.79 -14.92 13.61
N ALA A 30 -10.76 -14.12 13.89
CA ALA A 30 -9.79 -13.66 12.90
C ALA A 30 -9.08 -14.84 12.23
N THR A 31 -8.50 -15.73 13.02
CA THR A 31 -7.82 -16.94 12.51
C THR A 31 -8.78 -17.89 11.79
N HIS A 32 -10.01 -18.06 12.29
CA HIS A 32 -11.00 -18.91 11.65
C HIS A 32 -11.39 -18.41 10.26
N TYR A 33 -11.75 -17.12 10.13
CA TYR A 33 -12.12 -16.55 8.84
C TYR A 33 -10.94 -16.47 7.88
N TYR A 34 -9.72 -16.25 8.40
CA TYR A 34 -8.50 -16.31 7.61
C TYR A 34 -8.31 -17.69 6.97
N GLY A 35 -8.39 -18.77 7.76
CA GLY A 35 -8.27 -20.14 7.26
C GLY A 35 -9.35 -20.50 6.23
N ASP A 36 -10.60 -20.12 6.47
CA ASP A 36 -11.70 -20.29 5.50
C ASP A 36 -11.40 -19.58 4.17
N ALA A 37 -11.02 -18.31 4.23
CA ALA A 37 -10.74 -17.48 3.07
C ALA A 37 -9.55 -18.01 2.26
N LEU A 38 -8.46 -18.40 2.93
CA LEU A 38 -7.27 -18.95 2.29
C LEU A 38 -7.60 -20.25 1.54
N ASN A 39 -8.35 -21.16 2.18
CA ASN A 39 -8.78 -22.41 1.55
C ASN A 39 -9.65 -22.16 0.30
N LEU A 40 -10.59 -21.22 0.38
CA LEU A 40 -11.43 -20.86 -0.76
C LEU A 40 -10.63 -20.25 -1.92
N LEU A 41 -9.67 -19.36 -1.61
CA LEU A 41 -8.80 -18.76 -2.63
C LEU A 41 -7.98 -19.83 -3.36
N ILE A 42 -7.36 -20.76 -2.61
CA ILE A 42 -6.60 -21.88 -3.19
C ILE A 42 -7.48 -22.73 -4.10
N GLN A 43 -8.69 -23.08 -3.65
CA GLN A 43 -9.62 -23.87 -4.46
C GLN A 43 -10.01 -23.15 -5.76
N HIS A 44 -10.29 -21.85 -5.69
CA HIS A 44 -10.64 -21.08 -6.88
C HIS A 44 -9.49 -21.00 -7.88
N LEU A 45 -8.27 -20.73 -7.41
CA LEU A 45 -7.07 -20.66 -8.27
C LEU A 45 -6.76 -22.01 -8.93
N ASN A 46 -6.93 -23.12 -8.21
CA ASN A 46 -6.71 -24.47 -8.76
C ASN A 46 -7.80 -24.91 -9.74
N SER A 47 -9.02 -24.38 -9.61
CA SER A 47 -10.16 -24.77 -10.44
C SER A 47 -10.14 -24.11 -11.83
N SER A 48 -9.43 -22.99 -11.99
CA SER A 48 -9.33 -22.25 -13.25
C SER A 48 -7.89 -21.75 -13.49
N PRO A 49 -6.95 -22.67 -13.83
CA PRO A 49 -5.56 -22.28 -14.09
C PRO A 49 -5.47 -21.31 -15.26
N GLY A 50 -4.82 -20.15 -15.05
CA GLY A 50 -4.62 -19.14 -16.10
C GLY A 50 -5.80 -18.20 -16.35
N SER A 51 -6.93 -18.38 -15.66
CA SER A 51 -8.04 -17.43 -15.65
C SER A 51 -8.49 -17.22 -14.20
N PRO A 52 -7.81 -16.33 -13.46
CA PRO A 52 -8.09 -16.12 -12.05
C PRO A 52 -9.48 -15.47 -11.91
N PRO A 53 -10.22 -15.78 -10.83
CA PRO A 53 -11.44 -15.07 -10.52
C PRO A 53 -11.21 -13.56 -10.38
N ASP A 54 -12.20 -12.74 -10.74
CA ASP A 54 -12.15 -11.27 -10.61
C ASP A 54 -11.77 -10.81 -9.19
N ASP A 55 -12.24 -11.53 -8.17
CA ASP A 55 -11.99 -11.19 -6.77
C ASP A 55 -10.63 -11.71 -6.23
N ALA A 56 -9.84 -12.45 -7.03
CA ALA A 56 -8.66 -13.16 -6.55
C ALA A 56 -7.56 -12.21 -6.05
N LEU A 57 -7.28 -11.12 -6.79
CA LEU A 57 -6.30 -10.13 -6.38
C LEU A 57 -6.74 -9.44 -5.08
N THR A 58 -8.00 -9.00 -5.01
CA THR A 58 -8.57 -8.36 -3.81
C THR A 58 -8.51 -9.28 -2.59
N ALA A 59 -8.88 -10.55 -2.75
CA ALA A 59 -8.79 -11.55 -1.69
C ALA A 59 -7.34 -11.76 -1.23
N ASN A 60 -6.42 -11.86 -2.18
CA ASN A 60 -4.99 -12.00 -1.90
C ASN A 60 -4.43 -10.78 -1.15
N MET A 61 -4.81 -9.55 -1.53
CA MET A 61 -4.39 -8.33 -0.85
C MET A 61 -4.91 -8.23 0.59
N LEU A 62 -6.16 -8.63 0.84
CA LEU A 62 -6.73 -8.66 2.19
C LEU A 62 -6.04 -9.71 3.09
N LEU A 63 -5.75 -10.90 2.55
CA LEU A 63 -5.00 -11.94 3.28
C LEU A 63 -3.56 -11.50 3.55
N SER A 64 -2.87 -10.93 2.56
CA SER A 64 -1.52 -10.37 2.73
C SER A 64 -1.50 -9.28 3.82
N SER A 65 -2.52 -8.42 3.85
CA SER A 65 -2.66 -7.35 4.85
C SER A 65 -2.89 -7.93 6.25
N TYR A 66 -3.66 -9.02 6.37
CA TYR A 66 -3.82 -9.75 7.63
C TYR A 66 -2.47 -10.29 8.13
N GLU A 67 -1.68 -10.92 7.27
CA GLU A 67 -0.40 -11.53 7.63
C GLU A 67 0.63 -10.51 8.08
N MET A 68 0.62 -9.32 7.45
CA MET A 68 1.45 -8.18 7.84
C MET A 68 1.19 -7.80 9.31
N LEU A 69 -0.08 -7.76 9.74
CA LEU A 69 -0.46 -7.43 11.12
C LEU A 69 -0.11 -8.51 12.14
N GLU A 70 0.03 -9.75 11.70
CA GLU A 70 0.48 -10.85 12.55
C GLU A 70 2.01 -10.98 12.60
N ALA A 71 2.74 -10.15 11.84
CA ALA A 71 4.18 -10.30 11.64
C ALA A 71 4.58 -11.69 11.09
N HIS A 72 3.71 -12.33 10.30
CA HIS A 72 4.02 -13.55 9.56
C HIS A 72 4.80 -13.21 8.28
N SER A 73 6.07 -12.81 8.43
CA SER A 73 6.87 -12.23 7.34
C SER A 73 7.01 -13.15 6.12
N HIS A 74 7.14 -14.47 6.34
CA HIS A 74 7.32 -15.43 5.26
C HIS A 74 6.03 -15.66 4.46
N GLU A 75 4.90 -15.85 5.13
CA GLU A 75 3.59 -15.99 4.50
C GLU A 75 3.21 -14.70 3.75
N HIS A 76 3.40 -13.55 4.41
CA HIS A 76 3.18 -12.23 3.81
C HIS A 76 3.97 -12.04 2.52
N GLN A 77 5.27 -12.36 2.52
CA GLN A 77 6.10 -12.31 1.33
C GLN A 77 5.56 -13.22 0.23
N ARG A 78 5.16 -14.46 0.54
CA ARG A 78 4.60 -15.38 -0.47
C ARG A 78 3.31 -14.84 -1.10
N HIS A 79 2.40 -14.32 -0.28
CA HIS A 79 1.18 -13.68 -0.78
C HIS A 79 1.48 -12.43 -1.60
N LEU A 80 2.48 -11.65 -1.23
CA LEU A 80 2.89 -10.48 -2.01
C LEU A 80 3.44 -10.86 -3.39
N HIS A 81 4.30 -11.89 -3.48
CA HIS A 81 4.76 -12.43 -4.77
C HIS A 81 3.58 -12.94 -5.63
N GLY A 82 2.60 -13.60 -4.99
CA GLY A 82 1.37 -14.03 -5.66
C GLY A 82 0.55 -12.84 -6.20
N ALA A 83 0.49 -11.74 -5.45
CA ALA A 83 -0.17 -10.51 -5.89
C ALA A 83 0.50 -9.92 -7.12
N LEU A 84 1.84 -9.83 -7.11
CA LEU A 84 2.61 -9.32 -8.24
C LEU A 84 2.39 -10.16 -9.51
N ALA A 85 2.33 -11.48 -9.36
CA ALA A 85 2.03 -12.38 -10.48
C ALA A 85 0.64 -12.10 -11.07
N LEU A 86 -0.39 -11.90 -10.23
CA LEU A 86 -1.74 -11.55 -10.67
C LEU A 86 -1.77 -10.17 -11.36
N ILE A 87 -1.14 -9.16 -10.75
CA ILE A 87 -1.02 -7.80 -11.29
C ILE A 87 -0.42 -7.84 -12.70
N ARG A 88 0.72 -8.52 -12.88
CA ARG A 88 1.39 -8.65 -14.18
C ARG A 88 0.54 -9.42 -15.19
N MET A 89 -0.09 -10.52 -14.78
CA MET A 89 -0.90 -11.34 -15.67
C MET A 89 -2.17 -10.61 -16.15
N GLN A 90 -2.76 -9.77 -15.31
CA GLN A 90 -3.96 -9.00 -15.62
C GLN A 90 -3.65 -7.62 -16.23
N GLY A 91 -2.38 -7.23 -16.31
CA GLY A 91 -1.97 -5.92 -16.85
C GLY A 91 -2.43 -4.75 -15.97
N ILE A 92 -2.46 -4.95 -14.65
CA ILE A 92 -2.93 -3.95 -13.69
C ILE A 92 -1.80 -2.95 -13.39
N ASP A 93 -2.17 -1.68 -13.32
CA ASP A 93 -1.27 -0.53 -13.12
C ASP A 93 -1.98 0.63 -12.39
N ALA A 94 -1.31 1.79 -12.29
CA ALA A 94 -1.86 2.96 -11.61
C ALA A 94 -3.09 3.59 -12.31
N GLN A 95 -3.29 3.32 -13.61
CA GLN A 95 -4.40 3.84 -14.42
C GLN A 95 -5.59 2.89 -14.50
N SER A 96 -5.45 1.69 -13.93
CA SER A 96 -6.50 0.70 -13.90
C SER A 96 -7.78 1.25 -13.25
N GLY A 97 -8.92 0.62 -13.55
CA GLY A 97 -10.21 1.08 -13.05
C GLY A 97 -10.55 0.55 -11.65
N ARG A 98 -11.33 1.31 -10.88
CA ARG A 98 -12.09 0.82 -9.71
C ARG A 98 -11.21 0.08 -8.69
N MET A 99 -11.46 -1.22 -8.51
CA MET A 99 -10.84 -2.07 -7.49
C MET A 99 -9.39 -2.43 -7.82
N ASP A 100 -9.07 -2.58 -9.10
CA ASP A 100 -7.72 -2.97 -9.52
C ASP A 100 -6.71 -1.87 -9.20
N ARG A 101 -7.09 -0.61 -9.37
CA ARG A 101 -6.29 0.54 -8.93
C ARG A 101 -6.04 0.53 -7.42
N ALA A 102 -7.09 0.24 -6.64
CA ALA A 102 -6.95 0.17 -5.18
C ALA A 102 -6.00 -0.98 -4.79
N ASN A 103 -6.18 -2.16 -5.38
CA ASN A 103 -5.31 -3.32 -5.16
C ASN A 103 -3.86 -3.02 -5.53
N PHE A 104 -3.62 -2.38 -6.67
CA PHE A 104 -2.31 -1.96 -7.12
C PHE A 104 -1.61 -1.06 -6.08
N TRP A 105 -2.30 -0.03 -5.62
CA TRP A 105 -1.74 0.92 -4.65
C TRP A 105 -1.60 0.35 -3.23
N ILE A 106 -2.38 -0.67 -2.85
CA ILE A 106 -2.14 -1.43 -1.61
C ILE A 106 -0.90 -2.32 -1.78
N TYR A 107 -0.77 -3.01 -2.92
CA TYR A 107 0.40 -3.84 -3.23
C TYR A 107 1.69 -3.03 -3.16
N VAL A 108 1.72 -1.86 -3.82
CA VAL A 108 2.88 -0.96 -3.81
C VAL A 108 3.29 -0.58 -2.38
N ARG A 109 2.33 -0.30 -1.50
CA ARG A 109 2.62 0.07 -0.11
C ARG A 109 3.21 -1.09 0.69
N HIS A 110 2.75 -2.32 0.45
CA HIS A 110 3.37 -3.51 1.05
C HIS A 110 4.79 -3.72 0.52
N GLU A 111 4.98 -3.61 -0.79
CA GLU A 111 6.27 -3.78 -1.44
C GLU A 111 7.30 -2.77 -0.93
N ILE A 112 6.93 -1.50 -0.79
CA ILE A 112 7.79 -0.46 -0.21
C ILE A 112 8.25 -0.84 1.20
N THR A 113 7.35 -1.34 2.06
CA THR A 113 7.71 -1.78 3.42
C THR A 113 8.76 -2.89 3.36
N ILE A 114 8.54 -3.91 2.54
CA ILE A 114 9.48 -5.04 2.41
C ILE A 114 10.81 -4.59 1.80
N ALA A 115 10.78 -3.70 0.81
CA ALA A 115 11.97 -3.17 0.16
C ALA A 115 12.85 -2.38 1.14
N LEU A 116 12.23 -1.55 1.98
CA LEU A 116 12.92 -0.81 3.04
C LEU A 116 13.49 -1.75 4.11
N GLU A 117 12.72 -2.74 4.57
CA GLU A 117 13.15 -3.70 5.58
C GLU A 117 14.35 -4.53 5.11
N ASN A 118 14.40 -4.90 3.83
CA ASN A 118 15.45 -5.72 3.26
C ASN A 118 16.59 -4.92 2.63
N GLU A 119 16.48 -3.58 2.57
CA GLU A 119 17.41 -2.72 1.84
C GLU A 119 17.58 -3.15 0.36
N THR A 120 16.47 -3.48 -0.29
CA THR A 120 16.42 -3.95 -1.68
C THR A 120 15.64 -2.99 -2.57
N PRO A 121 15.90 -2.96 -3.89
CA PRO A 121 15.01 -2.27 -4.81
C PRO A 121 13.65 -2.99 -4.88
N LEU A 122 12.64 -2.32 -5.46
CA LEU A 122 11.33 -2.91 -5.67
C LEU A 122 11.42 -4.04 -6.72
N GLN A 123 10.57 -5.05 -6.56
CA GLN A 123 10.38 -6.11 -7.56
C GLN A 123 9.60 -5.61 -8.78
N PHE A 124 8.76 -4.59 -8.60
CA PHE A 124 8.01 -3.92 -9.66
C PHE A 124 8.40 -2.45 -9.77
N SER A 125 9.16 -2.10 -10.80
CA SER A 125 9.75 -0.77 -10.89
C SER A 125 8.69 0.33 -11.07
N PRO A 126 8.82 1.49 -10.39
CA PRO A 126 7.92 2.64 -10.55
C PRO A 126 7.85 3.21 -11.97
N LYS A 127 8.80 2.85 -12.83
CA LYS A 127 8.82 3.20 -14.25
C LYS A 127 7.74 2.48 -15.05
N GLU A 128 7.24 1.35 -14.54
CA GLU A 128 6.28 0.48 -15.22
C GLU A 128 4.84 0.70 -14.75
N TRP A 129 4.62 1.62 -13.80
CA TRP A 129 3.33 1.82 -13.14
C TRP A 129 2.33 2.67 -13.93
N ASN A 130 2.74 3.26 -15.05
CA ASN A 130 1.93 4.15 -15.89
C ASN A 130 1.31 5.32 -15.10
N CYS A 131 2.04 5.88 -14.13
CA CYS A 131 1.54 7.01 -13.35
C CYS A 131 1.36 8.27 -14.21
N GLU A 132 0.21 8.92 -14.08
CA GLU A 132 -0.11 10.21 -14.70
C GLU A 132 -0.60 11.17 -13.61
N TRP A 133 0.09 12.30 -13.46
CA TRP A 133 -0.21 13.31 -12.43
C TRP A 133 -0.77 14.56 -13.08
N ARG A 134 -1.86 15.08 -12.52
CA ARG A 134 -2.53 16.30 -13.00
C ARG A 134 -2.15 17.50 -12.15
N GLU A 135 -1.89 18.64 -12.80
CA GLU A 135 -1.72 19.91 -12.09
C GLU A 135 -3.02 20.31 -11.37
N GLY A 136 -2.89 20.82 -10.15
CA GLY A 136 -4.04 21.25 -9.34
C GLY A 136 -4.89 20.11 -8.80
N GLU A 137 -4.35 18.89 -8.72
CA GLU A 137 -5.03 17.76 -8.07
C GLU A 137 -5.34 18.07 -6.61
N VAL A 138 -6.55 17.72 -6.18
CA VAL A 138 -7.04 17.94 -4.81
C VAL A 138 -7.52 16.65 -4.16
N ASP A 139 -7.67 15.56 -4.93
CA ASP A 139 -8.08 14.28 -4.39
C ASP A 139 -6.96 13.69 -3.52
N GLU A 140 -7.30 13.40 -2.26
CA GLU A 140 -6.34 12.95 -1.26
C GLU A 140 -5.74 11.59 -1.64
N ASP A 141 -6.51 10.73 -2.30
CA ASP A 141 -6.03 9.41 -2.74
C ASP A 141 -4.95 9.54 -3.82
N ILE A 142 -5.15 10.41 -4.82
CA ILE A 142 -4.20 10.67 -5.90
C ILE A 142 -2.96 11.37 -5.35
N LEU A 143 -3.13 12.39 -4.51
CA LEU A 143 -2.02 13.10 -3.87
C LEU A 143 -1.16 12.16 -3.02
N GLY A 144 -1.80 11.27 -2.24
CA GLY A 144 -1.12 10.26 -1.45
C GLY A 144 -0.37 9.25 -2.32
N ASN A 145 -0.96 8.82 -3.44
CA ASN A 145 -0.33 7.90 -4.38
C ASN A 145 0.88 8.54 -5.10
N GLN A 146 0.85 9.85 -5.38
CA GLN A 146 1.99 10.57 -5.93
C GLN A 146 3.18 10.57 -4.98
N LEU A 147 2.95 10.79 -3.68
CA LEU A 147 4.00 10.68 -2.67
C LEU A 147 4.59 9.26 -2.61
N VAL A 148 3.72 8.24 -2.63
CA VAL A 148 4.14 6.83 -2.64
C VAL A 148 5.02 6.52 -3.85
N TRP A 149 4.69 7.06 -5.02
CA TRP A 149 5.50 6.91 -6.24
C TRP A 149 6.88 7.58 -6.12
N LEU A 150 6.96 8.78 -5.54
CA LEU A 150 8.23 9.46 -5.28
C LEU A 150 9.13 8.66 -4.31
N VAL A 151 8.53 8.11 -3.24
CA VAL A 151 9.24 7.24 -2.29
C VAL A 151 9.77 6.00 -2.99
N ALA A 152 8.95 5.34 -3.80
CA ALA A 152 9.36 4.15 -4.53
C ALA A 152 10.52 4.43 -5.50
N ARG A 153 10.49 5.55 -6.22
CA ARG A 153 11.61 5.99 -7.07
C ARG A 153 12.90 6.17 -6.29
N ALA A 154 12.83 6.76 -5.10
CA ALA A 154 14.00 6.93 -4.24
C ALA A 154 14.56 5.58 -3.77
N ILE A 155 13.70 4.65 -3.36
CA ILE A 155 14.09 3.29 -2.93
C ILE A 155 14.81 2.54 -4.06
N ASP A 156 14.21 2.50 -5.26
CA ASP A 156 14.79 1.85 -6.45
C ASP A 156 16.18 2.43 -6.79
N LEU A 157 16.34 3.74 -6.62
CA LEU A 157 17.58 4.44 -6.92
C LEU A 157 18.66 4.20 -5.86
N ILE A 158 18.30 4.22 -4.57
CA ILE A 158 19.23 4.03 -3.45
C ILE A 158 19.72 2.59 -3.37
N TYR A 159 18.81 1.63 -3.51
CA TYR A 159 19.12 0.20 -3.41
C TYR A 159 19.38 -0.44 -4.78
N ALA A 160 19.67 0.37 -5.81
CA ALA A 160 20.03 -0.15 -7.12
C ALA A 160 21.23 -1.12 -7.01
N PRO A 161 21.18 -2.29 -7.68
CA PRO A 161 22.21 -3.31 -7.56
C PRO A 161 23.55 -2.88 -8.20
N THR A 162 23.51 -1.88 -9.07
CA THR A 162 24.69 -1.34 -9.75
C THR A 162 24.92 0.11 -9.32
N PRO A 163 26.19 0.53 -9.14
CA PRO A 163 26.49 1.93 -8.84
C PRO A 163 25.95 2.85 -9.92
N ASN A 164 25.17 3.85 -9.52
CA ASN A 164 24.68 4.90 -10.41
C ASN A 164 25.53 6.18 -10.25
N PRO A 165 26.34 6.57 -11.26
CA PRO A 165 27.13 7.80 -11.21
C PRO A 165 26.29 9.08 -11.06
N SER A 166 25.03 9.07 -11.49
CA SER A 166 24.10 10.20 -11.37
C SER A 166 23.22 10.15 -10.11
N LEU A 167 23.46 9.20 -9.19
CA LEU A 167 22.67 9.00 -7.97
C LEU A 167 22.32 10.31 -7.24
N ASN A 168 23.33 11.13 -6.93
CA ASN A 168 23.13 12.38 -6.20
C ASN A 168 22.28 13.41 -6.97
N ASN A 169 22.40 13.45 -8.30
CA ASN A 169 21.61 14.36 -9.12
C ASN A 169 20.16 13.89 -9.18
N GLU A 170 19.93 12.60 -9.44
CA GLU A 170 18.59 12.02 -9.51
C GLU A 170 17.86 12.07 -8.16
N LEU A 171 18.57 11.84 -7.04
CA LEU A 171 18.00 12.01 -5.71
C LEU A 171 17.62 13.47 -5.43
N ARG A 172 18.44 14.41 -5.88
CA ARG A 172 18.12 15.84 -5.76
C ARG A 172 16.88 16.19 -6.59
N ASP A 173 16.75 15.63 -7.78
CA ASP A 173 15.58 15.85 -8.63
C ASP A 173 14.31 15.30 -7.97
N ILE A 174 14.35 14.08 -7.42
CA ILE A 174 13.24 13.51 -6.63
C ILE A 174 12.90 14.39 -5.43
N HIS A 175 13.90 14.93 -4.73
CA HIS A 175 13.69 15.82 -3.59
C HIS A 175 13.02 17.14 -4.01
N LEU A 176 13.41 17.71 -5.15
CA LEU A 176 12.79 18.91 -5.71
C LEU A 176 11.34 18.63 -6.14
N GLU A 177 11.08 17.48 -6.76
CA GLU A 177 9.72 17.04 -7.11
C GLU A 177 8.85 16.85 -5.85
N ALA A 178 9.39 16.26 -4.78
CA ALA A 178 8.69 16.10 -3.51
C ALA A 178 8.41 17.44 -2.81
N ALA A 179 9.35 18.39 -2.86
CA ALA A 179 9.14 19.74 -2.35
C ALA A 179 8.05 20.48 -3.14
N ALA A 180 8.09 20.41 -4.48
CA ALA A 180 7.06 21.00 -5.33
C ALA A 180 5.67 20.38 -5.11
N TRP A 181 5.60 19.06 -4.92
CA TRP A 181 4.37 18.37 -4.52
C TRP A 181 3.87 18.86 -3.16
N PHE A 182 4.75 19.00 -2.17
CA PHE A 182 4.36 19.47 -0.84
C PHE A 182 3.83 20.91 -0.88
N ASP A 183 4.47 21.79 -1.66
CA ASP A 183 4.07 23.18 -1.84
C ASP A 183 2.76 23.32 -2.64
N SER A 184 2.44 22.35 -3.51
CA SER A 184 1.19 22.33 -4.27
C SER A 184 0.00 21.78 -3.49
N LEU A 185 0.22 21.21 -2.30
CA LEU A 185 -0.86 20.63 -1.50
C LEU A 185 -1.93 21.68 -1.16
N PRO A 186 -3.22 21.30 -1.26
CA PRO A 186 -4.32 22.16 -0.87
C PRO A 186 -4.20 22.68 0.58
N MET A 187 -4.77 23.85 0.85
CA MET A 187 -4.70 24.50 2.17
C MET A 187 -5.16 23.60 3.33
N PHE A 188 -6.08 22.67 3.10
CA PHE A 188 -6.56 21.76 4.15
C PHE A 188 -5.51 20.71 4.58
N PHE A 189 -4.46 20.47 3.79
CA PHE A 189 -3.27 19.71 4.19
C PHE A 189 -2.28 20.56 5.02
N GLN A 190 -2.48 21.87 5.13
CA GLN A 190 -1.60 22.76 5.89
C GLN A 190 -2.15 22.97 7.29
N GLY A 191 -1.54 22.29 8.26
CA GLY A 191 -1.86 22.50 9.67
C GLY A 191 -1.33 23.84 10.21
N VAL A 192 -2.09 24.47 11.10
CA VAL A 192 -1.67 25.66 11.85
C VAL A 192 -0.77 25.22 13.00
N LYS A 193 0.54 25.51 12.89
CA LYS A 193 1.54 25.19 13.92
C LYS A 193 1.29 26.00 15.19
N TYR A 194 1.37 25.35 16.35
CA TYR A 194 1.22 25.99 17.66
C TYR A 194 2.15 25.39 18.72
N GLY A 195 2.48 26.19 19.72
CA GLY A 195 3.38 25.81 20.82
C GLY A 195 4.87 25.84 20.45
N PRO A 196 5.75 25.66 21.45
CA PRO A 196 7.18 25.48 21.22
C PRO A 196 7.45 24.13 20.53
N PRO A 197 8.56 23.99 19.80
CA PRO A 197 9.02 22.69 19.32
C PRO A 197 9.27 21.73 20.49
N ASP A 198 9.09 20.44 20.25
CA ASP A 198 9.55 19.39 21.15
C ASP A 198 11.08 19.19 21.04
N ASP A 199 11.61 18.22 21.80
CA ASP A 199 13.04 17.90 21.85
C ASP A 199 13.61 17.42 20.50
N LEU A 200 12.73 17.04 19.55
CA LEU A 200 13.08 16.61 18.20
C LEU A 200 12.87 17.73 17.16
N GLY A 201 12.44 18.92 17.59
CA GLY A 201 12.19 20.06 16.73
C GLY A 201 10.81 20.06 16.06
N PHE A 202 9.92 19.14 16.40
CA PHE A 202 8.57 19.09 15.84
C PHE A 202 7.63 20.03 16.61
N LYS A 203 6.74 20.72 15.88
CA LYS A 203 5.68 21.56 16.47
C LYS A 203 4.33 20.89 16.29
N LYS A 204 3.48 20.99 17.31
CA LYS A 204 2.08 20.56 17.21
C LYS A 204 1.37 21.38 16.14
N SER A 205 0.47 20.75 15.38
CA SER A 205 -0.28 21.39 14.30
C SER A 205 -1.76 21.08 14.44
N TYR A 206 -2.62 22.10 14.26
CA TYR A 206 -4.06 21.94 14.14
C TYR A 206 -4.46 21.87 12.68
N PHE A 207 -5.27 20.89 12.31
CA PHE A 207 -5.88 20.82 10.98
C PHE A 207 -7.34 21.23 11.11
N ALA A 208 -7.81 22.09 10.21
CA ALA A 208 -9.22 22.42 10.14
C ALA A 208 -9.95 21.22 9.52
N VAL A 209 -10.64 20.43 10.36
CA VAL A 209 -11.54 19.39 9.86
C VAL A 209 -12.82 20.08 9.44
N PRO A 210 -13.21 20.09 8.15
CA PRO A 210 -14.51 20.60 7.75
C PRO A 210 -15.57 19.80 8.52
N THR A 211 -16.49 20.48 9.19
CA THR A 211 -17.63 19.78 9.79
C THR A 211 -18.40 19.11 8.65
N ALA A 212 -18.59 17.79 8.75
CA ALA A 212 -19.46 17.07 7.83
C ALA A 212 -20.85 17.72 7.87
N GLY A 213 -21.20 18.41 6.80
CA GLY A 213 -22.52 18.98 6.56
C GLY A 213 -23.47 17.97 5.93
#